data_AF-A0A413B8S0-F1
#
_entry.id   AF-A0A413B8S0-F1
#
_cell.length_a   1.000
_cell.length_b   1.000
_cell.length_c   1.000
_cell.angle_alpha   90.00
_cell.angle_beta   90.00
_cell.angle_gamma   90.00
#
_symmetry.space_group_name_H-M   'P 1'
#
loop_
_entity.id
_entity.type
_entity.pdbx_description
1 polymer ?
#
loop_
_entity_poly.entity_id
_entity_poly.type
_entity_poly.pdbx_seq_one_letter_code
_entity_poly.pdbx_strand_id
1 'polypeptide(L)' 'MKTKKEILKENGLTNIDELMDVQFGKPGTPERERFREEARTYVNGHTKTAECRNSQKKRK' A
#
# COMPACT_ATOMS: atom_id res chain seq x y z
N MET A 1 17.60 -24.40 5.97
CA MET A 1 16.26 -23.78 5.90
C MET A 1 16.30 -22.69 4.85
N LYS A 2 15.31 -22.61 3.97
CA LYS A 2 15.17 -21.48 3.03
C LYS A 2 14.78 -20.22 3.81
N THR A 3 15.30 -19.06 3.40
CA THR A 3 14.95 -17.77 4.01
C THR A 3 13.53 -17.36 3.63
N LYS A 4 12.87 -16.51 4.44
CA LYS A 4 11.53 -15.99 4.12
C LYS A 4 11.49 -15.30 2.75
N LYS A 5 12.59 -14.64 2.37
CA LYS A 5 12.72 -13.92 1.10
C LYS A 5 12.78 -14.88 -0.09
N GLU A 6 13.49 -16.00 0.05
CA GLU A 6 13.50 -17.06 -0.96
C GLU A 6 12.13 -17.74 -1.11
N ILE A 7 11.44 -18.01 0.00
CA ILE A 7 10.09 -18.62 -0.02
C ILE A 7 9.08 -17.67 -0.69
N LEU A 8 9.14 -16.37 -0.40
CA LEU A 8 8.28 -15.38 -1.06
C LEU A 8 8.55 -15.34 -2.57
N LYS A 9 9.83 -15.30 -2.98
CA LYS A 9 10.23 -15.26 -4.39
C LYS A 9 9.83 -16.52 -5.16
N GLU A 10 9.99 -17.71 -4.55
CA GLU A 10 9.59 -19.00 -5.12
C GLU A 10 8.06 -19.08 -5.35
N ASN A 11 7.28 -18.47 -4.46
CA ASN A 11 5.82 -18.38 -4.59
C ASN A 11 5.35 -17.22 -5.46
N GLY A 12 6.26 -16.46 -6.08
CA GLY A 12 5.92 -15.26 -6.86
C GLY A 12 5.33 -14.11 -6.03
N LEU A 13 5.56 -14.11 -4.72
CA LEU A 13 5.06 -13.12 -3.78
C LEU A 13 6.11 -12.03 -3.54
N THR A 14 5.69 -10.77 -3.57
CA THR A 14 6.54 -9.61 -3.32
C THR A 14 6.22 -9.01 -1.95
N ASN A 15 7.25 -8.76 -1.15
CA ASN A 15 7.09 -8.00 0.09
C ASN A 15 6.92 -6.52 -0.26
N ILE A 16 5.69 -6.01 -0.08
CA ILE A 16 5.35 -4.61 -0.37
C ILE A 16 6.14 -3.66 0.53
N ASP A 17 6.37 -3.98 1.79
CA ASP A 17 7.11 -3.09 2.69
C ASP A 17 8.56 -2.90 2.24
N GLU A 18 9.24 -3.99 1.83
CA GLU A 18 10.58 -3.88 1.25
C GLU A 18 10.58 -3.08 -0.06
N LEU A 19 9.63 -3.35 -0.95
CA LEU A 19 9.51 -2.62 -2.22
C LEU A 19 9.34 -1.11 -1.98
N MET A 20 8.49 -0.80 -1.02
CA MET A 20 8.17 0.55 -0.64
C MET A 20 9.33 1.28 0.03
N ASP A 21 10.09 0.59 0.88
CA ASP A 21 11.29 1.13 1.51
C ASP A 21 12.39 1.40 0.47
N VAL A 22 12.49 0.56 -0.58
CA VAL A 22 13.42 0.77 -1.70
C VAL A 22 13.02 1.97 -2.56
N GLN A 23 11.73 2.16 -2.84
CA GLN A 23 11.26 3.24 -3.72
C GLN A 23 11.14 4.59 -3.03
N PHE A 24 10.65 4.62 -1.79
CA PHE A 24 10.26 5.86 -1.10
C PHE A 24 11.02 6.06 0.22
N GLY A 25 11.91 5.15 0.57
CA GLY A 25 12.58 5.15 1.86
C GLY A 25 11.70 4.62 3.00
N LYS A 26 12.33 4.52 4.17
CA LYS A 26 11.66 4.06 5.39
C LYS A 26 10.58 5.05 5.84
N PRO A 27 9.60 4.60 6.66
CA PRO A 27 8.67 5.48 7.34
C PRO A 27 9.38 6.63 8.05
N GLY A 28 8.87 7.86 7.89
CA GLY A 28 9.45 9.08 8.46
C GLY A 28 10.43 9.82 7.54
N THR A 29 10.75 9.28 6.36
CA THR A 29 11.45 10.05 5.33
C THR A 29 10.49 11.00 4.61
N PRO A 30 10.96 12.19 4.17
CA PRO A 30 10.10 13.16 3.48
C PRO A 30 9.41 12.60 2.24
N GLU A 31 10.09 11.74 1.48
CA GLU A 31 9.53 11.08 0.30
C GLU A 31 8.41 10.10 0.65
N ARG A 32 8.62 9.27 1.68
CA ARG A 32 7.62 8.34 2.19
C ARG A 32 6.38 9.05 2.73
N GLU A 33 6.55 10.18 3.40
CA GLU A 33 5.45 10.96 3.95
C GLU A 33 4.65 11.67 2.86
N ARG A 34 5.31 12.28 1.87
CA ARG A 34 4.63 12.87 0.71
C ARG A 34 3.82 11.84 -0.06
N PHE A 35 4.38 10.66 -0.33
CA PHE A 35 3.64 9.58 -0.97
C PHE A 35 2.39 9.20 -0.17
N ARG A 36 2.49 9.11 1.16
CA ARG A 36 1.34 8.77 2.02
C ARG A 36 0.26 9.84 1.99
N GLU A 37 0.64 11.11 1.98
CA GLU A 37 -0.29 12.23 1.88
C GLU A 37 -1.02 12.25 0.54
N GLU A 38 -0.28 12.05 -0.56
CA GLU A 38 -0.85 11.95 -1.90
C GLU A 38 -1.80 10.76 -2.03
N ALA A 39 -1.40 9.58 -1.57
CA ALA A 39 -2.23 8.38 -1.59
C ALA A 39 -3.52 8.57 -0.75
N ARG A 40 -3.42 9.20 0.42
CA ARG A 40 -4.61 9.56 1.23
C ARG A 40 -5.52 10.53 0.49
N THR A 41 -4.95 11.55 -0.15
CA THR A 41 -5.71 12.54 -0.91
C THR A 41 -6.40 11.90 -2.10
N TYR A 42 -5.71 11.04 -2.84
CA TYR A 42 -6.27 10.27 -3.95
C TYR A 42 -7.44 9.40 -3.50
N VAL A 43 -7.26 8.58 -2.45
CA VAL A 43 -8.32 7.73 -1.91
C VAL A 43 -9.49 8.56 -1.38
N ASN A 44 -9.24 9.67 -0.69
CA ASN A 44 -10.30 10.55 -0.18
C ASN A 44 -11.03 11.32 -1.28
N GLY A 45 -10.36 11.63 -2.39
CA GLY A 45 -10.97 12.19 -3.59
C GLY A 45 -11.84 11.14 -4.31
N HIS A 46 -11.35 9.91 -4.40
CA HIS A 46 -12.03 8.82 -5.08
C HIS A 46 -13.18 8.20 -4.27
N THR A 47 -13.10 8.18 -2.94
CA THR A 47 -14.21 7.72 -2.07
C THR A 47 -15.43 8.63 -2.09
N LYS A 48 -15.30 9.86 -2.62
CA LYS A 48 -16.41 10.78 -2.85
C LYS A 48 -17.18 10.50 -4.14
N THR A 49 -16.64 9.70 -5.08
CA THR A 49 -17.39 9.29 -6.27
C THR A 49 -18.45 8.26 -5.88
N ALA A 50 -19.64 8.37 -6.49
CA ALA A 50 -20.81 7.57 -6.13
C ALA A 50 -20.58 6.05 -6.29
N GLU A 51 -19.69 5.66 -7.19
CA GLU A 51 -19.29 4.27 -7.43
C GLU A 51 -18.53 3.66 -6.25
N CYS A 52 -17.70 4.45 -5.57
CA CYS A 52 -16.90 3.99 -4.43
C CYS A 52 -17.72 3.96 -3.11
N ARG A 53 -18.79 4.76 -3.01
CA ARG A 53 -19.70 4.80 -1.84
C ARG A 53 -20.57 3.55 -1.72
N ASN A 54 -21.00 2.96 -2.84
CA ASN A 54 -21.90 1.81 -2.86
C ASN A 54 -21.23 0.47 -2.51
N SER A 55 -19.89 0.40 -2.53
CA SER A 55 -19.14 -0.83 -2.22
C SER A 55 -18.86 -1.02 -0.73
N GLN A 56 -19.13 -0.01 0.11
CA GLN A 56 -19.10 -0.18 1.57
C GLN A 56 -20.25 -1.11 1.99
N LYS A 57 -20.01 -2.42 1.95
CA LYS A 57 -20.89 -3.42 2.58
C LYS A 57 -21.14 -2.96 4.01
N LYS A 58 -22.38 -2.57 4.32
CA LYS A 58 -22.83 -2.41 5.70
C LYS A 58 -22.49 -3.69 6.44
N ARG A 59 -21.51 -3.64 7.36
CA ARG A 59 -21.31 -4.72 8.31
C ARG A 59 -22.56 -4.77 9.18
N LYS A 60 -23.30 -5.89 9.09
CA LYS A 60 -24.38 -6.22 10.04
C LYS A 60 -23.77 -6.56 11.39
#